data_AF-A0A4S2FX75-F1
#
_entry.id   AF-A0A4S2FX75-F1
#
_cell.length_a   1.000
_cell.length_b   1.000
_cell.length_c   1.000
_cell.angle_alpha   90.00
_cell.angle_beta   90.00
_cell.angle_gamma   90.00
#
_symmetry.space_group_name_H-M   'P 1'
#
loop_
_entity.id
_entity.type
_entity.pdbx_description
1 polymer ?
#
loop_
_entity_poly.entity_id
_entity_poly.type
_entity_poly.pdbx_seq_one_letter_code
_entity_poly.pdbx_strand_id
1 'polypeptide(L)' 'MSNEKITDKPILTALRELEIGKSVTYPAERGSYLKSACSQYGFEWGKKFTTCNNRDDRTVTATRIA' A
#
# COMPACT_ATOMS: atom_id res chain seq x y z
N MET A 1 13.02 15.25 -3.52
CA MET A 1 12.52 13.99 -2.93
C MET A 1 11.03 14.14 -2.80
N SER A 2 10.25 13.33 -3.50
CA SER A 2 8.81 13.49 -3.59
C SER A 2 8.19 13.21 -2.22
N ASN A 3 7.51 14.20 -1.64
CA ASN A 3 6.66 14.02 -0.46
C ASN A 3 5.59 12.97 -0.80
N GLU A 4 5.84 11.70 -0.47
CA GLU A 4 4.80 10.67 -0.51
C GLU A 4 3.80 11.02 0.59
N LYS A 5 2.73 11.72 0.20
CA LYS A 5 1.68 12.13 1.12
C LYS A 5 1.06 10.88 1.71
N ILE A 6 1.06 10.80 3.04
CA ILE A 6 0.37 9.74 3.78
C ILE A 6 -1.10 9.72 3.35
N THR A 7 -1.57 8.56 2.91
CA THR A 7 -2.93 8.36 2.45
C THR A 7 -3.88 8.28 3.65
N ASP A 8 -4.90 9.15 3.69
CA ASP A 8 -5.93 9.12 4.73
C ASP A 8 -7.08 8.13 4.40
N LYS A 9 -7.18 7.68 3.14
CA LYS A 9 -8.20 6.71 2.71
C LYS A 9 -8.05 5.36 3.46
N PRO A 10 -9.16 4.65 3.75
CA PRO A 10 -9.10 3.27 4.23
C PRO A 10 -8.28 2.36 3.30
N ILE A 11 -7.44 1.50 3.88
CA ILE A 11 -6.49 0.66 3.14
C ILE A 11 -7.17 -0.18 2.05
N LEU A 12 -8.31 -0.82 2.35
CA LEU A 12 -9.01 -1.65 1.37
C LEU A 12 -9.54 -0.84 0.19
N THR A 13 -10.16 0.31 0.47
CA THR A 13 -10.64 1.23 -0.57
C THR A 13 -9.48 1.69 -1.46
N ALA A 14 -8.37 2.10 -0.84
CA ALA A 14 -7.19 2.55 -1.56
C ALA A 14 -6.58 1.45 -2.45
N LEU A 15 -6.42 0.23 -1.93
CA LEU A 15 -5.90 -0.91 -2.72
C LEU A 15 -6.87 -1.34 -3.84
N ARG A 16 -8.18 -1.26 -3.59
CA ARG A 16 -9.21 -1.62 -4.57
C ARG A 16 -9.25 -0.63 -5.75
N GLU A 17 -9.03 0.64 -5.50
CA GLU A 17 -8.96 1.70 -6.53
C GLU A 17 -7.57 1.82 -7.17
N LEU A 18 -6.53 1.23 -6.57
CA LEU A 18 -5.14 1.44 -7.02
C LEU A 18 -4.91 0.92 -8.45
N GLU A 19 -4.43 1.82 -9.30
CA GLU A 19 -4.00 1.55 -10.67
C GLU A 19 -2.60 0.92 -10.70
N ILE A 20 -2.27 0.21 -11.78
CA ILE A 20 -0.95 -0.40 -11.97
C ILE A 20 0.11 0.71 -12.05
N GLY A 21 1.23 0.52 -11.34
CA GLY A 21 2.32 1.48 -11.25
C GLY A 21 2.09 2.62 -10.25
N LYS A 22 0.93 2.68 -9.58
CA LYS A 22 0.64 3.66 -8.52
C LYS A 22 0.91 3.09 -7.14
N SER A 23 1.12 3.99 -6.20
CA SER A 23 1.49 3.68 -4.82
C SER A 23 0.58 4.36 -3.81
N VAL A 24 0.42 3.73 -2.65
CA VAL A 24 -0.25 4.28 -1.47
C VAL A 24 0.63 4.08 -0.26
N THR A 25 0.65 5.08 0.61
CA THR A 25 1.62 5.14 1.71
C THR A 25 0.89 5.37 3.01
N TYR A 26 1.20 4.55 4.01
CA TYR A 26 0.56 4.56 5.31
C TYR A 26 1.59 4.59 6.44
N PRO A 27 1.23 5.06 7.65
CA PRO A 27 2.12 4.99 8.80
C PRO A 27 2.47 3.53 9.14
N ALA A 28 3.68 3.31 9.67
CA ALA A 28 4.21 1.97 9.96
C ALA A 28 3.32 1.15 10.90
N GLU A 29 2.55 1.80 11.78
CA GLU A 29 1.56 1.16 12.67
C GLU A 29 0.49 0.37 11.90
N ARG A 30 0.14 0.81 10.68
CA ARG A 30 -0.81 0.13 9.81
C ARG A 30 -0.14 -0.89 8.89
N GLY A 31 1.18 -1.04 8.98
CA GLY A 31 1.96 -1.81 8.00
C GLY A 31 1.74 -3.30 8.02
N SER A 32 1.48 -3.89 9.19
CA SER A 32 1.08 -5.31 9.27
C SER A 32 -0.22 -5.55 8.50
N TYR A 33 -1.23 -4.71 8.74
CA TYR A 33 -2.51 -4.80 8.04
C TYR A 33 -2.38 -4.53 6.54
N LEU A 34 -1.63 -3.51 6.13
CA LEU A 34 -1.39 -3.21 4.71
C LEU A 34 -0.79 -4.41 3.98
N LYS A 35 0.22 -5.07 4.55
CA LYS A 35 0.88 -6.23 3.95
C LYS A 35 -0.06 -7.43 3.83
N SER A 36 -0.80 -7.74 4.89
CA SER A 36 -1.79 -8.81 4.87
C SER A 36 -2.90 -8.53 3.84
N ALA A 37 -3.38 -7.29 3.77
CA ALA A 37 -4.39 -6.88 2.81
C ALA A 37 -3.89 -6.98 1.36
N CYS A 38 -2.66 -6.54 1.08
CA CYS A 38 -2.03 -6.70 -0.23
C CYS A 38 -1.95 -8.17 -0.67
N SER A 39 -1.66 -9.09 0.26
CA SER A 39 -1.61 -10.53 -0.04
C SER A 39 -2.99 -11.11 -0.28
N GLN A 40 -3.88 -10.99 0.71
CA GLN A 40 -5.20 -11.61 0.69
C GLN A 40 -6.09 -11.02 -0.41
N TYR A 41 -6.30 -9.70 -0.39
CA TYR A 41 -7.19 -9.06 -1.34
C TYR A 41 -6.56 -8.87 -2.72
N GLY A 42 -5.22 -8.86 -2.79
CA GLY A 42 -4.53 -8.99 -4.08
C GLY A 42 -4.94 -10.27 -4.79
N PHE A 43 -4.89 -11.41 -4.09
CA PHE A 43 -5.35 -12.68 -4.62
C PHE A 43 -6.84 -12.65 -5.00
N GLU A 44 -7.72 -12.22 -4.08
CA GLU A 44 -9.17 -12.17 -4.33
C GLU A 44 -9.54 -11.28 -5.54
N TRP A 45 -8.78 -10.21 -5.79
CA TRP A 45 -9.07 -9.24 -6.86
C TRP A 45 -8.27 -9.47 -8.14
N GLY A 46 -7.41 -10.49 -8.19
CA GLY A 46 -6.49 -10.71 -9.32
C GLY A 46 -5.48 -9.57 -9.51
N LYS A 47 -5.05 -8.93 -8.41
CA LYS A 47 -4.05 -7.85 -8.38
C LYS A 47 -2.78 -8.32 -7.69
N LYS A 48 -1.64 -7.78 -8.11
CA LYS A 48 -0.34 -8.03 -7.49
C LYS A 48 0.22 -6.73 -6.93
N PHE A 49 0.67 -6.77 -5.68
CA PHE A 49 1.27 -5.64 -5.00
C PHE A 49 2.69 -5.98 -4.53
N THR A 50 3.53 -4.95 -4.43
CA THR A 50 4.79 -4.99 -3.68
C THR A 50 4.72 -3.99 -2.53
N THR A 51 5.47 -4.23 -1.46
CA THR A 51 5.53 -3.32 -0.31
C THR A 51 6.96 -2.94 0.03
N CYS A 52 7.18 -1.69 0.44
CA CYS A 52 8.46 -1.17 0.88
C CYS A 52 8.30 -0.49 2.24
N ASN A 53 9.25 -0.71 3.14
CA ASN A 53 9.29 -0.06 4.45
C ASN A 53 10.26 1.12 4.39
N ASN A 54 9.78 2.33 4.70
CA ASN A 54 10.63 3.48 4.95
C ASN A 54 10.81 3.64 6.46
N ARG A 55 12.04 3.40 6.94
CA ARG A 55 12.36 3.42 8.37
C ARG A 55 12.53 4.85 8.90
N ASP A 56 13.07 5.74 8.08
CA ASP A 56 13.35 7.13 8.44
C ASP A 56 12.02 7.89 8.64
N ASP A 57 11.08 7.71 7.71
CA ASP A 57 9.77 8.37 7.76
C ASP A 57 8.71 7.56 8.54
N ARG A 58 9.06 6.37 9.03
CA ARG A 58 8.15 5.46 9.74
C ARG A 58 6.88 5.18 8.93
N THR A 59 7.03 4.93 7.63
CA THR A 59 5.92 4.61 6.72
C THR A 59 6.12 3.28 6.01
N VAL A 60 5.04 2.77 5.43
CA VAL A 60 5.04 1.64 4.51
C VAL A 60 4.30 2.03 3.23
N THR A 61 4.92 1.74 2.09
CA THR A 61 4.37 2.02 0.76
C THR A 61 3.97 0.71 0.12
N ALA A 62 2.75 0.64 -0.41
CA ALA A 62 2.31 -0.44 -1.27
C ALA A 62 2.19 0.07 -2.71
N THR A 63 2.74 -0.67 -3.68
CA THR A 63 2.69 -0.34 -5.11
C THR A 63 2.03 -1.48 -5.86
N ARG A 64 1.05 -1.19 -6.71
CA ARG A 64 0.44 -2.20 -7.58
C ARG A 64 1.34 -2.48 -8.78
N ILE A 65 1.64 -3.76 -9.02
CA ILE A 65 2.51 -4.21 -10.12
C ILE A 65 1.78 -5.09 -11.14
N ALA A 66 0.59 -5.60 -10.83
CA ALA A 66 -0.36 -6.21 -11.78
C ALA A 66 -1.80 -6.04 -11.27
#